data_AF-A0A822EET3-F1
#
_entry.id   AF-A0A822EET3-F1
#
_cell.length_a   1.000
_cell.length_b   1.000
_cell.length_c   1.000
_cell.angle_alpha   90.00
_cell.angle_beta   90.00
_cell.angle_gamma   90.00
#
_symmetry.space_group_name_H-M   'P 1'
#
loop_
_entity.id
_entity.type
_entity.pdbx_description
1 polymer ?
#
loop_
_entity_poly.entity_id
_entity_poly.type
_entity_poly.pdbx_seq_one_letter_code
_entity_poly.pdbx_strand_id
1 'polypeptide(L)'
;NKALRLENRQALKIWFPYLKLFDTALDKLPTVKEVVWRGVPLDIGKNFTKNRMITWWTVNSCSSSVDVIKHFLGNDRKSTLFLIEAVNGKKIYGYSAHENEDEFILRMGTELRVKSNALDHPYGSHVVHLIEVDDNNDKPMISDMNDMHIASTGENQHALGKA
;
A
#
# COMPACT_ATOMS: atom_id res chain seq x y z
N ASN A 1 -5.69 -2.76 17.63
CA ASN A 1 -6.35 -2.06 16.50
C ASN A 1 -7.64 -1.33 16.84
N LYS A 2 -8.71 -1.95 17.37
CA LYS A 2 -9.97 -1.22 17.69
C LYS A 2 -9.73 0.03 18.55
N ALA A 3 -8.97 -0.10 19.65
CA ALA A 3 -8.63 1.02 20.52
C ALA A 3 -7.78 2.11 19.84
N LEU A 4 -6.89 1.74 18.90
CA LEU A 4 -6.06 2.69 18.13
C LEU A 4 -6.89 3.53 17.14
N ARG A 5 -8.06 3.04 16.70
CA ARG A 5 -8.99 3.80 15.86
C ARG A 5 -9.91 4.71 16.66
N LEU A 6 -10.01 4.49 17.97
CA LEU A 6 -10.75 5.38 18.85
C LEU A 6 -9.87 6.59 19.12
N GLU A 7 -10.40 7.79 18.91
CA GLU A 7 -9.74 9.04 19.33
C GLU A 7 -9.81 9.24 20.87
N ASN A 8 -9.83 8.14 21.62
CA ASN A 8 -9.87 8.11 23.08
C ASN A 8 -8.56 7.55 23.64
N ARG A 9 -7.67 8.47 24.04
CA ARG A 9 -6.35 8.13 24.59
C ARG A 9 -6.43 7.32 25.89
N GLN A 10 -7.50 7.45 26.68
CA GLN A 10 -7.65 6.68 27.92
C GLN A 10 -7.92 5.20 27.63
N ALA A 11 -8.73 4.91 26.61
CA ALA A 11 -9.02 3.54 26.18
C ALA A 11 -7.77 2.81 25.66
N LEU A 12 -6.73 3.56 25.24
CA LEU A 12 -5.48 2.98 24.74
C LEU A 12 -4.50 2.58 25.86
N LYS A 13 -4.58 3.20 27.04
CA LYS A 13 -3.59 2.99 28.12
C LYS A 13 -3.45 1.53 28.55
N ILE A 14 -4.55 0.80 28.62
CA ILE A 14 -4.54 -0.64 28.98
C ILE A 14 -3.74 -1.48 27.98
N TRP A 15 -3.58 -1.01 26.75
CA TRP A 15 -2.85 -1.69 25.69
C TRP A 15 -1.38 -1.29 25.62
N PHE A 16 -0.92 -0.26 26.33
CA PHE A 16 0.48 0.20 26.25
C PHE A 16 1.52 -0.90 26.50
N PRO A 17 1.37 -1.79 27.50
CA PRO A 17 2.32 -2.88 27.70
C PRO A 17 2.39 -3.81 26.48
N TYR A 18 1.24 -4.16 25.91
CA TYR A 18 1.16 -4.99 24.71
C TYR A 18 1.74 -4.29 23.49
N LEU A 19 1.40 -3.02 23.26
CA LEU A 19 1.90 -2.24 22.13
C LEU A 19 3.42 -2.10 22.20
N LYS A 20 3.98 -1.85 23.39
CA LYS A 20 5.42 -1.79 23.60
C LYS A 20 6.08 -3.14 23.36
N LEU A 21 5.51 -4.22 23.88
CA LEU A 21 6.03 -5.58 23.65
C LEU A 21 6.00 -5.94 22.16
N PHE A 22 4.89 -5.65 21.49
CA PHE A 22 4.70 -5.98 20.08
C PHE A 22 5.67 -5.18 19.20
N ASP A 23 5.77 -3.86 19.41
CA ASP A 23 6.69 -3.01 18.64
C ASP A 23 8.17 -3.40 18.85
N THR A 24 8.57 -3.68 20.10
CA THR A 24 9.93 -4.16 20.39
C THR A 24 10.21 -5.56 19.85
N ALA A 25 9.19 -6.42 19.70
CA ALA A 25 9.34 -7.69 18.99
C ALA A 25 9.56 -7.47 17.49
N LEU A 26 8.82 -6.54 16.88
CA LEU A 26 8.99 -6.18 15.47
C LEU A 26 10.37 -5.56 15.18
N ASP A 27 11.04 -4.93 16.16
CA ASP A 27 12.42 -4.45 16.02
C ASP A 27 13.43 -5.57 15.80
N LYS A 28 13.14 -6.76 16.34
CA LYS A 28 14.02 -7.93 16.23
C LYS A 28 13.87 -8.67 14.90
N LEU A 29 12.83 -8.34 14.13
CA LEU A 29 12.56 -8.97 12.84
C LEU A 29 13.20 -8.17 11.70
N PRO A 30 13.64 -8.85 10.63
CA PRO A 30 14.21 -8.19 9.48
C PRO A 30 13.22 -7.18 8.88
N THR A 31 13.74 -6.00 8.54
CA THR A 31 13.01 -5.03 7.73
C THR A 31 13.14 -5.42 6.27
N VAL A 32 12.02 -5.45 5.54
CA VAL A 32 11.98 -5.84 4.13
C VAL A 32 11.27 -4.76 3.33
N LYS A 33 11.89 -4.37 2.22
CA LYS A 33 11.27 -3.55 1.18
C LYS A 33 10.57 -4.49 0.20
N GLU A 34 9.24 -4.46 0.17
CA GLU A 34 8.44 -5.38 -0.64
C GLU A 34 7.09 -4.79 -0.97
N VAL A 35 6.51 -5.24 -2.08
CA VAL A 35 5.14 -4.92 -2.45
C VAL A 35 4.21 -5.87 -1.70
N VAL A 36 3.31 -5.31 -0.89
CA VAL A 36 2.36 -6.08 -0.08
C VAL A 36 0.93 -5.66 -0.36
N TRP A 37 0.01 -6.57 -0.06
CA TRP A 37 -1.41 -6.44 -0.30
C TRP A 37 -2.18 -6.40 1.02
N ARG A 38 -3.24 -5.59 1.05
CA ARG A 38 -4.18 -5.54 2.18
C ARG A 38 -5.61 -5.42 1.68
N GLY A 39 -6.45 -6.37 2.07
CA GLY A 39 -7.89 -6.32 1.81
C GLY A 39 -8.65 -5.68 2.95
N VAL A 40 -9.60 -4.81 2.64
CA VAL A 40 -10.61 -4.32 3.59
C VAL A 40 -12.00 -4.54 2.98
N PRO A 41 -12.94 -5.21 3.69
CA PRO A 41 -14.30 -5.46 3.20
C PRO A 41 -15.19 -4.23 3.34
N LEU A 42 -14.71 -3.09 2.83
CA LEU A 42 -15.40 -1.80 2.80
C LEU A 42 -15.09 -1.08 1.49
N ASP A 43 -16.09 -0.42 0.92
CA ASP A 43 -15.94 0.51 -0.19
C ASP A 43 -15.47 1.88 0.33
N ILE A 44 -14.14 2.05 0.43
CA ILE A 44 -13.50 3.29 0.90
C ILE A 44 -12.45 3.80 -0.08
N GLY A 45 -12.21 3.10 -1.20
CA GLY A 45 -11.12 3.41 -2.13
C GLY A 45 -11.20 4.83 -2.72
N LYS A 46 -12.41 5.35 -2.92
CA LYS A 46 -12.65 6.72 -3.42
C LYS A 46 -12.12 7.82 -2.51
N ASN A 47 -11.90 7.53 -1.23
CA ASN A 47 -11.31 8.49 -0.29
C ASN A 47 -9.80 8.68 -0.52
N PHE A 48 -9.16 7.84 -1.34
CA PHE A 48 -7.72 7.86 -1.59
C PHE A 48 -7.45 8.51 -2.95
N THR A 49 -7.29 9.84 -2.94
CA THR A 49 -6.97 10.64 -4.12
C THR A 49 -5.46 10.73 -4.33
N LYS A 50 -5.01 10.84 -5.58
CA LYS A 50 -3.58 10.93 -5.93
C LYS A 50 -2.84 11.99 -5.09
N ASN A 51 -1.62 11.66 -4.67
CA ASN A 51 -0.71 12.47 -3.85
C ASN A 51 -1.21 12.79 -2.44
N ARG A 52 -2.38 12.28 -2.03
CA ARG A 52 -2.84 12.40 -0.64
C ARG A 52 -1.88 11.66 0.29
N MET A 53 -1.49 12.34 1.36
CA MET A 53 -0.78 11.74 2.50
C MET A 53 -1.78 11.16 3.49
N ILE A 54 -1.47 9.97 4.01
CA ILE A 54 -2.26 9.30 5.04
C ILE A 54 -1.31 8.71 6.09
N THR A 55 -1.75 8.70 7.34
CA THR A 55 -1.06 7.98 8.42
C THR A 55 -1.97 6.86 8.90
N TRP A 56 -1.48 5.62 8.84
CA TRP A 56 -2.17 4.49 9.43
C TRP A 56 -1.77 4.32 10.88
N TRP A 57 -2.54 4.93 11.79
CA TRP A 57 -2.33 4.85 13.25
C TRP A 57 -2.50 3.44 13.84
N THR A 58 -3.05 2.50 13.08
CA THR A 58 -3.18 1.09 13.49
C THR A 58 -2.02 0.25 12.98
N VAL A 59 -1.75 -0.88 13.64
CA VAL A 59 -0.94 -1.95 13.06
C VAL A 59 -1.69 -2.54 11.86
N ASN A 60 -1.02 -2.74 10.73
CA ASN A 60 -1.65 -3.29 9.53
C ASN A 60 -1.02 -4.63 9.20
N SER A 61 -1.85 -5.68 9.21
CA SER A 61 -1.49 -6.98 8.64
C SER A 61 -1.73 -6.95 7.13
N CYS A 62 -0.78 -7.49 6.40
CA CYS A 62 -0.70 -7.52 4.94
C CYS A 62 -0.14 -8.88 4.52
N SER A 63 -0.24 -9.20 3.24
CA SER A 63 0.37 -10.40 2.67
C SER A 63 1.10 -10.03 1.38
N SER A 64 2.22 -10.67 1.07
CA SER A 64 2.79 -10.58 -0.29
C SER A 64 1.98 -11.38 -1.32
N SER A 65 1.10 -12.28 -0.86
CA SER A 65 0.21 -13.08 -1.71
C SER A 65 -1.15 -12.42 -1.89
N VAL A 66 -1.47 -12.06 -3.14
CA VAL A 66 -2.81 -11.56 -3.48
C VAL A 66 -3.89 -12.62 -3.27
N ASP A 67 -3.56 -13.91 -3.38
CA ASP A 67 -4.53 -14.99 -3.25
C ASP A 67 -4.98 -15.20 -1.80
N VAL A 68 -4.07 -15.00 -0.84
CA VAL A 68 -4.42 -14.92 0.60
C VAL A 68 -5.42 -13.80 0.84
N ILE A 69 -5.18 -12.62 0.25
CA ILE A 69 -6.08 -11.47 0.41
C ILE A 69 -7.44 -11.70 -0.26
N LYS A 70 -7.47 -12.32 -1.44
CA LYS A 70 -8.74 -12.71 -2.09
C LYS A 70 -9.54 -13.66 -1.20
N HIS A 71 -8.89 -14.64 -0.59
CA HIS A 71 -9.55 -15.55 0.33
C HIS A 71 -10.12 -14.82 1.55
N PHE A 72 -9.36 -13.88 2.13
CA PHE A 72 -9.80 -13.05 3.26
C PHE A 72 -11.02 -12.17 2.91
N LEU A 73 -11.06 -11.59 1.71
CA LEU A 73 -12.19 -10.75 1.25
C LEU A 73 -13.43 -11.57 0.85
N GLY A 74 -13.25 -12.86 0.54
CA GLY A 74 -14.34 -13.73 0.10
C GLY A 74 -15.06 -13.20 -1.13
N ASN A 75 -16.40 -13.27 -1.13
CA ASN A 75 -17.27 -12.84 -2.23
C ASN A 75 -17.82 -11.42 -2.05
N ASP A 76 -17.24 -10.62 -1.16
CA ASP A 76 -17.73 -9.26 -0.92
C ASP A 76 -17.54 -8.40 -2.16
N ARG A 77 -18.67 -7.88 -2.67
CA ARG A 77 -18.69 -7.08 -3.90
C ARG A 77 -18.30 -5.62 -3.68
N LYS A 78 -18.05 -5.22 -2.43
CA LYS A 78 -17.74 -3.87 -1.99
C LYS A 78 -16.52 -3.89 -1.07
N SER A 79 -15.34 -3.99 -1.68
CA SER A 79 -14.08 -4.09 -0.96
C SER A 79 -13.04 -3.14 -1.52
N THR A 80 -12.12 -2.71 -0.66
CA THR A 80 -10.93 -1.96 -1.10
C THR A 80 -9.71 -2.85 -0.94
N LEU A 81 -9.01 -3.07 -2.05
CA LEU A 81 -7.71 -3.74 -2.07
C LEU A 81 -6.61 -2.67 -2.13
N PHE A 82 -5.69 -2.71 -1.18
CA PHE A 82 -4.52 -1.85 -1.16
C PHE A 82 -3.32 -2.61 -1.71
N LEU A 83 -2.67 -2.02 -2.70
CA LEU A 83 -1.33 -2.37 -3.17
C LEU A 83 -0.35 -1.39 -2.51
N ILE A 84 0.62 -1.88 -1.77
CA ILE A 84 1.50 -1.04 -0.95
C ILE A 84 2.95 -1.35 -1.28
N GLU A 85 3.68 -0.36 -1.80
CA GLU A 85 5.14 -0.39 -1.87
C GLU A 85 5.68 -0.07 -0.48
N ALA A 86 5.90 -1.11 0.35
CA ALA A 86 6.38 -0.96 1.71
C ALA A 86 7.91 -0.93 1.75
N VAL A 87 8.46 -0.06 2.61
CA VAL A 87 9.90 0.05 2.86
C VAL A 87 10.30 -0.42 4.26
N ASN A 88 9.37 -0.41 5.22
CA ASN A 88 9.60 -0.85 6.60
C ASN A 88 8.79 -2.09 6.99
N GLY A 89 8.42 -2.91 6.00
CA GLY A 89 7.65 -4.14 6.24
C GLY A 89 8.39 -5.13 7.13
N LYS A 90 7.65 -5.79 8.02
CA LYS A 90 8.19 -6.83 8.93
C LYS A 90 7.58 -8.18 8.59
N LYS A 91 8.40 -9.11 8.11
CA LYS A 91 7.99 -10.51 7.91
C LYS A 91 7.85 -11.18 9.27
N ILE A 92 6.68 -11.76 9.55
CA ILE A 92 6.41 -12.46 10.82
C ILE A 92 6.25 -13.97 10.63
N TYR A 93 6.75 -14.51 9.51
CA TYR A 93 6.80 -15.94 9.24
C TYR A 93 7.49 -16.70 10.39
N GLY A 94 6.93 -17.85 10.77
CA GLY A 94 7.40 -18.67 11.90
C GLY A 94 6.98 -18.15 13.29
N TYR A 95 6.33 -16.98 13.35
CA TYR A 95 5.73 -16.44 14.58
C TYR A 95 4.22 -16.21 14.46
N SER A 96 3.67 -16.29 13.25
CA SER A 96 2.23 -16.21 13.01
C SER A 96 1.55 -17.56 13.28
N ALA A 97 0.32 -17.51 13.77
CA ALA A 97 -0.54 -18.71 13.88
C ALA A 97 -0.99 -19.23 12.49
N HIS A 98 -0.82 -18.43 11.44
CA HIS A 98 -1.20 -18.74 10.07
C HIS A 98 0.03 -18.69 9.15
N GLU A 99 0.85 -19.74 9.20
CA GLU A 99 2.16 -19.77 8.52
C GLU A 99 2.10 -19.63 6.99
N ASN A 100 0.96 -19.95 6.37
CA ASN A 100 0.77 -19.93 4.92
C ASN A 100 0.22 -18.59 4.39
N GLU A 101 0.10 -17.56 5.23
CA GLU A 101 -0.44 -16.26 4.82
C GLU A 101 0.63 -15.31 4.26
N ASP A 102 1.91 -15.71 4.24
CA ASP A 102 3.03 -14.85 3.87
C ASP A 102 2.93 -13.47 4.56
N GLU A 103 2.71 -13.49 5.87
CA GLU A 103 2.22 -12.32 6.60
C GLU A 103 3.32 -11.27 6.83
N PHE A 104 2.95 -10.02 6.54
CA PHE A 104 3.73 -8.81 6.80
C PHE A 104 2.99 -7.88 7.74
N ILE A 105 3.75 -7.27 8.64
CA ILE A 105 3.26 -6.20 9.48
C ILE A 105 3.84 -4.86 9.03
N LEU A 106 2.96 -3.90 8.77
CA LEU A 106 3.28 -2.47 8.79
C LEU A 106 2.94 -1.92 10.18
N ARG A 107 3.85 -1.13 10.73
CA ARG A 107 3.73 -0.62 12.11
C ARG A 107 2.58 0.37 12.25
N MET A 108 2.20 0.62 13.50
CA MET A 108 1.35 1.76 13.81
C MET A 108 2.10 3.06 13.50
N GLY A 109 1.39 4.02 12.90
CA GLY A 109 1.99 5.29 12.49
C GLY A 109 2.69 5.25 11.13
N THR A 110 2.57 4.16 10.35
CA THR A 110 3.11 4.12 8.99
C THR A 110 2.49 5.23 8.13
N GLU A 111 3.35 6.05 7.53
CA GLU A 111 2.97 7.12 6.62
C GLU A 111 3.00 6.63 5.18
N LEU A 112 1.95 6.95 4.43
CA LEU A 112 1.75 6.48 3.07
C LEU A 112 1.31 7.63 2.19
N ARG A 113 1.74 7.58 0.93
CA ARG A 113 1.30 8.47 -0.13
C ARG A 113 0.52 7.68 -1.17
N VAL A 114 -0.63 8.21 -1.58
CA VAL A 114 -1.40 7.65 -2.68
C VAL A 114 -0.67 7.92 -4.00
N LYS A 115 -0.25 6.86 -4.71
CA LYS A 115 0.54 6.98 -5.95
C LYS A 115 -0.31 7.44 -7.14
N SER A 116 -1.53 6.94 -7.23
CA SER A 116 -2.48 7.21 -8.31
C SER A 116 -3.91 7.23 -7.77
N ASN A 117 -4.84 7.83 -8.53
CA ASN A 117 -6.26 7.67 -8.22
C ASN A 117 -6.63 6.18 -8.22
N ALA A 118 -7.60 5.82 -7.38
CA ALA A 118 -8.05 4.44 -7.26
C ALA A 118 -8.53 3.90 -8.61
N LEU A 119 -8.24 2.63 -8.88
CA LEU A 119 -8.83 1.90 -9.97
C LEU A 119 -10.21 1.39 -9.53
N ASP A 120 -11.24 1.85 -10.22
CA ASP A 120 -12.61 1.43 -9.96
C ASP A 120 -12.89 0.10 -10.66
N HIS A 121 -13.37 -0.88 -9.89
CA HIS A 121 -13.94 -2.11 -10.41
C HIS A 121 -15.47 -2.01 -10.39
N PRO A 122 -16.17 -2.63 -11.35
CA PRO A 122 -17.62 -2.79 -11.28
C PRO A 122 -18.09 -3.27 -9.89
N TYR A 123 -19.26 -2.79 -9.48
CA TYR A 123 -19.96 -3.16 -8.23
C TYR A 123 -19.45 -2.53 -6.92
N GLY A 124 -18.47 -1.61 -6.98
CA GLY A 124 -18.03 -0.82 -5.81
C GLY A 124 -16.77 -1.36 -5.12
N SER A 125 -16.00 -2.18 -5.83
CA SER A 125 -14.66 -2.56 -5.38
C SER A 125 -13.61 -1.62 -5.98
N HIS A 126 -12.55 -1.38 -5.22
CA HIS A 126 -11.50 -0.42 -5.57
C HIS A 126 -10.12 -1.01 -5.34
N VAL A 127 -9.17 -0.68 -6.22
CA VAL A 127 -7.74 -0.91 -5.96
C VAL A 127 -7.04 0.43 -5.72
N VAL A 128 -6.38 0.55 -4.58
CA VAL A 128 -5.64 1.76 -4.18
C VAL A 128 -4.15 1.44 -4.14
N HIS A 129 -3.34 2.24 -4.83
CA HIS A 129 -1.89 2.11 -4.84
C HIS A 129 -1.25 3.12 -3.88
N LEU A 130 -0.56 2.60 -2.87
CA LEU A 130 0.14 3.34 -1.84
C LEU A 130 1.65 3.11 -1.93
N ILE A 131 2.41 4.12 -1.57
CA ILE A 131 3.86 4.03 -1.33
C ILE A 131 4.10 4.44 0.12
N GLU A 132 4.82 3.64 0.88
CA GLU A 132 5.28 4.03 2.21
C GLU A 132 6.35 5.11 2.11
N VAL A 133 6.20 6.17 2.89
CA VAL A 133 7.15 7.27 2.93
C VAL A 133 8.36 6.83 3.77
N ASP A 134 9.55 6.94 3.16
CA ASP A 134 10.83 6.71 3.81
C ASP A 134 11.46 8.08 4.10
N ASP A 135 11.66 8.41 5.39
CA ASP A 135 12.27 9.66 5.84
C ASP A 135 13.62 9.96 5.17
N ASN A 136 14.29 8.94 4.63
CA ASN A 136 15.59 9.09 3.96
C ASN A 136 15.51 9.36 2.44
N ASN A 137 14.37 9.12 1.78
CA ASN A 137 14.29 9.12 0.31
C ASN A 137 13.23 10.07 -0.28
N ASP A 138 12.25 10.53 0.48
CA ASP A 138 11.18 11.41 -0.02
C ASP A 138 11.52 12.91 0.11
N LYS A 139 12.70 13.32 -0.42
CA LYS A 139 12.83 14.69 -0.92
C LYS A 139 12.01 14.77 -2.21
N PRO A 140 11.11 15.76 -2.39
CA PRO A 140 10.37 15.88 -3.63
C PRO A 140 11.37 16.04 -4.78
N MET A 141 11.34 15.09 -5.72
CA MET A 141 12.02 15.20 -7.02
C MET A 141 11.39 16.37 -7.78
N ILE A 142 11.90 17.58 -7.55
CA ILE A 142 11.73 18.72 -8.45
C ILE A 142 13.01 18.81 -9.27
N SER A 143 13.06 18.08 -10.40
CA SER A 143 14.00 18.21 -11.54
C SER A 143 13.83 16.93 -12.40
N ASP A 144 13.69 16.87 -13.72
CA ASP A 144 13.73 17.82 -14.82
C ASP A 144 12.83 17.24 -15.92
N MET A 145 11.76 17.94 -16.28
CA MET A 145 10.93 17.63 -17.45
C MET A 145 11.00 18.77 -18.48
N ASN A 146 12.19 19.38 -18.61
CA ASN A 146 12.52 20.24 -19.74
C ASN A 146 13.76 19.64 -20.41
N ASP A 147 13.51 18.83 -21.45
CA ASP A 147 14.34 18.64 -22.64
C ASP A 147 14.19 17.22 -23.16
N MET A 148 13.06 16.99 -23.85
CA MET A 148 13.01 15.94 -24.85
C MET A 148 12.23 16.48 -26.05
N HIS A 149 12.91 17.34 -26.82
CA HIS A 149 12.52 17.64 -28.19
C HIS A 149 12.62 16.35 -29.01
N ILE A 150 11.47 15.73 -29.28
CA ILE A 150 11.38 14.67 -30.29
C ILE A 150 11.45 15.35 -31.65
N ALA A 151 12.64 15.30 -32.27
CA ALA A 151 12.80 15.63 -33.68
C ALA A 151 12.07 14.55 -34.50
N SER A 152 11.00 14.92 -35.19
CA SER A 152 10.38 14.06 -36.20
C SER A 152 11.26 14.05 -37.45
N THR A 153 12.04 12.99 -37.64
CA THR A 153 12.55 12.67 -38.97
C THR A 153 11.49 11.88 -39.72
N GLY A 154 10.86 12.55 -40.68
CA GLY A 154 10.10 11.89 -41.73
C GLY A 154 11.04 11.12 -42.65
N GLU A 155 10.57 9.96 -43.09
CA GLU A 155 10.65 9.41 -44.45
C GLU A 155 10.48 7.90 -44.38
N ASN A 156 9.39 7.39 -44.94
CA ASN A 156 9.54 6.31 -45.91
C ASN A 156 8.36 6.25 -46.87
N GLN A 157 8.74 6.31 -48.13
CA GLN A 157 7.91 6.20 -49.31
C GLN A 157 7.39 4.76 -49.45
N HIS A 158 6.15 4.61 -49.90
CA HIS A 158 5.81 3.48 -50.76
C HIS A 158 4.91 3.96 -51.89
N ALA A 159 5.37 3.64 -53.11
CA ALA A 159 4.85 4.05 -54.39
C ALA A 159 3.81 3.06 -54.97
N LEU A 160 3.24 3.50 -56.11
CA LEU A 160 2.48 2.82 -57.19
C LEU A 160 0.96 3.09 -57.20
N GLY A 161 0.32 3.46 -58.32
CA GLY A 161 0.73 3.60 -59.74
C GLY A 161 -0.23 4.54 -60.49
N LYS A 162 0.19 5.21 -61.59
CA LYS A 162 0.02 4.81 -63.02
C LYS A 162 -1.43 4.40 -63.35
N ALA A 163 -2.13 4.94 -64.34
CA ALA A 163 -1.81 5.76 -65.51
C ALA A 163 -3.03 6.61 -65.89
#